data_AF-A0A0W0ZDJ1-F1
#
_entry.id   AF-A0A0W0ZDJ1-F1
#
_cell.length_a   1.000
_cell.length_b   1.000
_cell.length_c   1.000
_cell.angle_alpha   90.00
_cell.angle_beta   90.00
_cell.angle_gamma   90.00
#
_symmetry.space_group_name_H-M   'P 1'
#
loop_
_entity.id
_entity.type
_entity.pdbx_description
1 polymer ?
#
loop_
_entity_poly.entity_id
_entity_poly.type
_entity_poly.pdbx_seq_one_letter_code
_entity_poly.pdbx_strand_id
1 'polypeptide(L)'
;MAYSRSVISAKETTTPVWQDLSPTDQKNIADRMQQWFADIERRNQPHNTETDPYLATQFLSRFGLKNASEVFDFLKTTGGNMVLTMIAREIMHEQSRVQELRERNAEEMLRQQHVLFILMGLIAKREELAKNVDHLLQLEIDKHFLKEHAEHSHPKTSEYHPIRIIDEMIDYYVETIKALDKELDDLEQQLDQVEDELEAIEAEEQWIEAYHEALHAHIDILDTYLRIPLLNHPQESPTAFSERRITVLTQNLERYKEQEALFKNTTPDSTNTQNIVRNRLNSHIRTIEHELNFHKVHLSQTATNFEELFRLTLEQTRSQIQELQLQQSTPGELDAQIEGLKLREQGLSSALKVMRNKKILLNDQLEQVFDFSQARFIIKPEEAKRLVQKDDGSYALIPKDADPDNLSEEEWLQAKRDFEQAKESIQTPRVNCLEKIQENLQKHMHRKEHHLSLREVLRTQKLEMQRARMEMGETLREAEDRRTFLLSRRPSVQQTSSAKSEPPASYAQMIEKFESLVLKAPKKDDIENARGIVERSSISPKNKGELNKLIEQVAPEKTMGSQQRLQWLYSAKRLIKDTSPTPEADPTLRKKD
;
A
#
# COMPACT_ATOMS: atom_id res chain seq x y z
N MET A 1 -8.59 -36.47 -16.36
CA MET A 1 -9.81 -35.76 -16.80
C MET A 1 -9.35 -34.51 -17.52
N ALA A 2 -9.72 -34.38 -18.80
CA ALA A 2 -9.26 -33.32 -19.69
C ALA A 2 -10.17 -32.10 -19.54
N TYR A 3 -9.59 -30.93 -19.26
CA TYR A 3 -10.25 -29.65 -19.47
C TYR A 3 -9.66 -28.99 -20.71
N SER A 4 -10.51 -28.89 -21.72
CA SER A 4 -10.29 -28.33 -23.05
C SER A 4 -9.99 -26.84 -23.00
N ARG A 5 -8.92 -26.45 -23.69
CA ARG A 5 -8.59 -25.09 -24.09
C ARG A 5 -9.74 -24.48 -24.92
N SER A 6 -10.13 -23.25 -24.61
CA SER A 6 -10.72 -22.33 -25.59
C SER A 6 -9.98 -20.99 -25.52
N VAL A 7 -8.80 -20.97 -26.12
CA VAL A 7 -8.20 -19.73 -26.63
C VAL A 7 -9.09 -19.32 -27.79
N ILE A 8 -9.86 -18.26 -27.63
CA ILE A 8 -10.57 -17.63 -28.75
C ILE A 8 -9.49 -16.93 -29.57
N SER A 9 -9.14 -17.54 -30.68
CA SER A 9 -8.29 -16.97 -31.71
C SER A 9 -8.99 -15.74 -32.29
N ALA A 10 -8.43 -14.56 -32.08
CA ALA A 10 -8.89 -13.31 -32.69
C ALA A 10 -8.47 -13.22 -34.17
N LYS A 11 -8.84 -14.23 -34.95
CA LYS A 11 -8.83 -14.21 -36.41
C LYS A 11 -10.15 -14.82 -36.85
N GLU A 12 -11.14 -13.96 -37.11
CA GLU A 12 -12.14 -14.13 -38.17
C GLU A 12 -13.07 -12.91 -38.20
N THR A 13 -12.93 -12.15 -39.29
CA THR A 13 -13.99 -11.38 -39.97
C THR A 13 -14.76 -10.31 -39.19
N THR A 14 -14.37 -9.06 -39.46
CA THR A 14 -15.21 -7.86 -39.40
C THR A 14 -16.36 -7.95 -40.41
N THR A 15 -17.32 -8.81 -40.13
CA THR A 15 -18.69 -8.65 -40.63
C THR A 15 -19.48 -8.04 -39.47
N PRO A 16 -20.17 -6.90 -39.64
CA PRO A 16 -21.02 -6.39 -38.58
C PRO A 16 -22.06 -7.47 -38.24
N VAL A 17 -22.04 -7.95 -37.00
CA VAL A 17 -22.93 -9.02 -36.45
C VAL A 17 -24.41 -8.76 -36.76
N TRP A 18 -24.76 -7.53 -37.10
CA TRP A 18 -26.10 -7.05 -37.42
C TRP A 18 -26.59 -7.35 -38.85
N GLN A 19 -25.72 -7.72 -39.79
CA GLN A 19 -26.10 -7.94 -41.21
C GLN A 19 -26.81 -9.28 -41.47
N ASP A 20 -26.73 -10.25 -40.56
CA ASP A 20 -27.34 -11.59 -40.72
C ASP A 20 -28.56 -11.84 -39.80
N LEU A 21 -29.04 -10.84 -39.06
CA LEU A 21 -30.14 -11.04 -38.10
C LEU A 21 -31.49 -11.09 -38.81
N SER A 22 -32.21 -12.20 -38.64
CA SER A 22 -33.58 -12.34 -39.14
C SER A 22 -34.49 -11.28 -38.52
N PRO A 23 -35.57 -10.84 -39.20
CA PRO A 23 -36.50 -9.85 -38.65
C PRO A 23 -37.13 -10.29 -37.31
N THR A 24 -37.16 -11.60 -37.04
CA THR A 24 -37.61 -12.17 -35.76
C THR A 24 -36.62 -11.88 -34.63
N ASP A 25 -35.31 -11.96 -34.91
CA ASP A 25 -34.25 -11.71 -33.94
C ASP A 25 -34.12 -10.22 -33.63
N GLN A 26 -34.32 -9.37 -34.64
CA GLN A 26 -34.37 -7.91 -34.46
C GLN A 26 -35.53 -7.51 -33.54
N LYS A 27 -36.69 -8.14 -33.69
CA LYS A 27 -37.84 -7.92 -32.81
C LYS A 27 -37.58 -8.40 -31.38
N ASN A 28 -36.98 -9.59 -31.21
CA ASN A 28 -36.62 -10.12 -29.89
C ASN A 28 -35.61 -9.24 -29.14
N ILE A 29 -34.64 -8.64 -29.87
CA ILE A 29 -33.67 -7.72 -29.30
C ILE A 29 -34.35 -6.42 -28.88
N ALA A 30 -35.22 -5.85 -29.72
CA ALA A 30 -35.98 -4.66 -29.37
C ALA A 30 -36.89 -4.88 -28.14
N ASP A 31 -37.55 -6.02 -28.06
CA ASP A 31 -38.41 -6.40 -26.92
C ASP A 31 -37.58 -6.56 -25.63
N ARG A 32 -36.37 -7.14 -25.71
CA ARG A 32 -35.44 -7.23 -24.57
C ARG A 32 -34.90 -5.87 -24.14
N MET A 33 -34.56 -5.00 -25.07
CA MET A 33 -34.11 -3.63 -24.76
C MET A 33 -35.23 -2.84 -24.09
N GLN A 34 -36.47 -3.01 -24.56
CA GLN A 34 -37.64 -2.40 -23.95
C GLN A 34 -37.85 -2.85 -22.50
N GLN A 35 -37.74 -4.16 -22.24
CA GLN A 35 -37.78 -4.69 -20.86
C GLN A 35 -36.65 -4.12 -20.00
N TRP A 36 -35.45 -4.02 -20.54
CA TRP A 36 -34.30 -3.48 -19.82
C TRP A 36 -34.48 -2.01 -19.43
N PHE A 37 -34.97 -1.17 -20.35
CA PHE A 37 -35.26 0.24 -20.06
C PHE A 37 -36.39 0.40 -19.04
N ALA A 38 -37.42 -0.45 -19.12
CA ALA A 38 -38.50 -0.48 -18.15
C ALA A 38 -38.00 -0.84 -16.74
N ASP A 39 -37.08 -1.82 -16.64
CA ASP A 39 -36.49 -2.25 -15.37
C ASP A 39 -35.60 -1.17 -14.73
N ILE A 40 -34.89 -0.37 -15.53
CA ILE A 40 -34.09 0.75 -15.03
C ILE A 40 -35.00 1.82 -14.41
N GLU A 41 -36.09 2.19 -15.09
CA GLU A 41 -37.01 3.20 -14.57
C GLU A 41 -37.77 2.69 -13.34
N ARG A 42 -38.13 1.39 -13.32
CA ARG A 42 -38.74 0.73 -12.17
C ARG A 42 -37.83 0.70 -10.93
N ARG A 43 -36.51 0.56 -11.11
CA ARG A 43 -35.54 0.68 -10.00
C ARG A 43 -35.49 2.09 -9.42
N ASN A 44 -35.63 3.10 -10.28
CA ASN A 44 -35.64 4.51 -9.86
C ASN A 44 -36.96 4.92 -9.20
N GLN A 45 -38.08 4.27 -9.54
CA GLN A 45 -39.41 4.53 -8.99
C GLN A 45 -40.13 3.21 -8.61
N PRO A 46 -39.83 2.64 -7.44
CA PRO A 46 -40.29 1.30 -7.05
C PRO A 46 -41.82 1.16 -6.84
N HIS A 47 -42.56 2.27 -6.81
CA HIS A 47 -44.02 2.28 -6.63
C HIS A 47 -44.80 2.50 -7.93
N ASN A 48 -44.13 2.63 -9.09
CA ASN A 48 -44.82 2.79 -10.36
C ASN A 48 -45.31 1.41 -10.88
N THR A 49 -46.62 1.30 -11.15
CA THR A 49 -47.30 0.07 -11.64
C THR A 49 -47.63 0.15 -13.13
N GLU A 50 -47.09 1.14 -13.84
CA GLU A 50 -47.30 1.31 -15.27
C GLU A 50 -46.66 0.21 -16.13
N THR A 51 -47.19 0.05 -17.32
CA THR A 51 -46.81 -1.00 -18.29
C THR A 51 -45.37 -0.82 -18.79
N ASP A 52 -44.64 -1.92 -19.01
CA ASP A 52 -43.25 -1.93 -19.50
C ASP A 52 -42.98 -1.01 -20.71
N PRO A 53 -43.84 -0.92 -21.75
CA PRO A 53 -43.61 -0.02 -22.87
C PRO A 53 -43.62 1.46 -22.46
N TYR A 54 -44.47 1.84 -21.50
CA TYR A 54 -44.58 3.21 -21.03
C TYR A 54 -43.36 3.63 -20.21
N LEU A 55 -42.91 2.76 -19.30
CA LEU A 55 -41.70 2.97 -18.50
C LEU A 55 -40.44 3.06 -19.37
N ALA A 56 -40.33 2.18 -20.37
CA ALA A 56 -39.24 2.24 -21.34
C ALA A 56 -39.26 3.54 -22.15
N THR A 57 -40.44 4.00 -22.58
CA THR A 57 -40.58 5.26 -23.32
C THR A 57 -40.27 6.47 -22.44
N GLN A 58 -40.66 6.45 -21.16
CA GLN A 58 -40.33 7.50 -20.20
C GLN A 58 -38.82 7.63 -20.00
N PHE A 59 -38.12 6.51 -19.88
CA PHE A 59 -36.65 6.48 -19.82
C PHE A 59 -36.02 7.04 -21.11
N LEU A 60 -36.44 6.52 -22.27
CA LEU A 60 -35.91 6.90 -23.58
C LEU A 60 -36.21 8.36 -23.97
N SER A 61 -37.34 8.91 -23.51
CA SER A 61 -37.73 10.30 -23.76
C SER A 61 -36.74 11.32 -23.20
N ARG A 62 -36.01 10.98 -22.12
CA ARG A 62 -34.94 11.83 -21.56
C ARG A 62 -33.79 12.05 -22.54
N PHE A 63 -33.64 11.13 -23.48
CA PHE A 63 -32.63 11.13 -24.52
C PHE A 63 -33.21 11.50 -25.90
N GLY A 64 -34.47 11.96 -25.94
CA GLY A 64 -35.15 12.37 -27.17
C GLY A 64 -35.59 11.22 -28.08
N LEU A 65 -35.54 9.97 -27.60
CA LEU A 65 -35.93 8.77 -28.35
C LEU A 65 -37.34 8.33 -27.96
N LYS A 66 -38.13 7.89 -28.94
CA LYS A 66 -39.54 7.54 -28.73
C LYS A 66 -39.70 6.07 -28.36
N ASN A 67 -38.96 5.17 -29.02
CA ASN A 67 -39.14 3.72 -28.90
C ASN A 67 -37.80 2.96 -28.87
N ALA A 68 -37.80 1.75 -28.30
CA ALA A 68 -36.62 0.86 -28.29
C ALA A 68 -36.13 0.48 -29.71
N SER A 69 -37.03 0.45 -30.70
CA SER A 69 -36.67 0.24 -32.11
C SER A 69 -35.81 1.38 -32.69
N GLU A 70 -36.01 2.63 -32.25
CA GLU A 70 -35.18 3.76 -32.70
C GLU A 70 -33.76 3.69 -32.11
N VAL A 71 -33.61 3.12 -30.90
CA VAL A 71 -32.29 2.80 -30.33
C VAL A 71 -31.60 1.73 -31.18
N PHE A 72 -32.34 0.71 -31.59
CA PHE A 72 -31.80 -0.35 -32.44
C PHE A 72 -31.35 0.17 -33.82
N ASP A 73 -32.14 1.06 -34.43
CA ASP A 73 -31.76 1.70 -35.69
C ASP A 73 -30.58 2.67 -35.52
N PHE A 74 -30.49 3.38 -34.38
CA PHE A 74 -29.34 4.20 -34.03
C PHE A 74 -28.06 3.34 -33.89
N LEU A 75 -28.12 2.19 -33.22
CA LEU A 75 -26.97 1.29 -33.04
C LEU A 75 -26.45 0.70 -34.36
N LYS A 76 -27.28 0.68 -35.42
CA LYS A 76 -26.87 0.30 -36.79
C LYS A 76 -26.16 1.42 -37.56
N THR A 77 -26.29 2.68 -37.12
CA THR A 77 -25.59 3.80 -37.76
C THR A 77 -24.09 3.78 -37.44
N THR A 78 -23.28 4.47 -38.25
CA THR A 78 -21.85 4.64 -37.99
C THR A 78 -21.57 5.25 -36.61
N GLY A 79 -22.38 6.22 -36.18
CA GLY A 79 -22.33 6.80 -34.84
C GLY A 79 -22.71 5.81 -33.73
N GLY A 80 -23.70 4.95 -33.95
CA GLY A 80 -24.07 3.89 -33.00
C GLY A 80 -23.01 2.82 -32.86
N ASN A 81 -22.32 2.48 -33.96
CA ASN A 81 -21.21 1.53 -33.93
C ASN A 81 -19.95 2.12 -33.26
N MET A 82 -19.70 3.43 -33.40
CA MET A 82 -18.71 4.18 -32.60
C MET A 82 -19.04 4.08 -31.10
N VAL A 83 -20.31 4.30 -30.71
CA VAL A 83 -20.73 4.18 -29.31
C VAL A 83 -20.58 2.74 -28.81
N LEU A 84 -20.94 1.73 -29.62
CA LEU A 84 -20.76 0.32 -29.27
C LEU A 84 -19.29 -0.07 -29.12
N THR A 85 -18.41 0.42 -29.99
CA THR A 85 -16.97 0.14 -29.91
C THR A 85 -16.32 0.89 -28.74
N MET A 86 -16.76 2.11 -28.43
CA MET A 86 -16.37 2.82 -27.21
C MET A 86 -16.82 2.07 -25.95
N ILE A 87 -18.08 1.62 -25.90
CA ILE A 87 -18.60 0.81 -24.79
C ILE A 87 -17.83 -0.51 -24.69
N ALA A 88 -17.56 -1.19 -25.80
CA ALA A 88 -16.79 -2.43 -25.81
C ALA A 88 -15.35 -2.21 -25.33
N ARG A 89 -14.71 -1.10 -25.72
CA ARG A 89 -13.38 -0.71 -25.25
C ARG A 89 -13.38 -0.38 -23.76
N GLU A 90 -14.38 0.37 -23.28
CA GLU A 90 -14.53 0.68 -21.87
C GLU A 90 -14.75 -0.60 -21.05
N ILE A 91 -15.58 -1.52 -21.56
CA ILE A 91 -15.79 -2.85 -20.95
C ILE A 91 -14.51 -3.67 -20.97
N MET A 92 -13.71 -3.66 -22.04
CA MET A 92 -12.43 -4.38 -22.11
C MET A 92 -11.35 -3.76 -21.20
N HIS A 93 -11.33 -2.43 -21.08
CA HIS A 93 -10.45 -1.72 -20.17
C HIS A 93 -10.82 -2.01 -18.72
N GLU A 94 -12.10 -1.90 -18.38
CA GLU A 94 -12.61 -2.27 -17.06
C GLU A 94 -12.45 -3.76 -16.79
N GLN A 95 -12.62 -4.64 -17.78
CA GLN A 95 -12.36 -6.07 -17.62
C GLN A 95 -10.88 -6.36 -17.36
N SER A 96 -9.96 -5.70 -18.06
CA SER A 96 -8.51 -5.82 -17.80
C SER A 96 -8.17 -5.31 -16.40
N ARG A 97 -8.76 -4.18 -15.98
CA ARG A 97 -8.59 -3.61 -14.64
C ARG A 97 -9.16 -4.53 -13.55
N VAL A 98 -10.35 -5.09 -13.77
CA VAL A 98 -10.98 -6.10 -12.90
C VAL A 98 -10.18 -7.40 -12.90
N GLN A 99 -9.54 -7.76 -14.02
CA GLN A 99 -8.70 -8.94 -14.13
C GLN A 99 -7.39 -8.75 -13.34
N GLU A 100 -6.73 -7.60 -13.42
CA GLU A 100 -5.59 -7.26 -12.56
C GLU A 100 -5.98 -7.25 -11.08
N LEU A 101 -7.15 -6.69 -10.75
CA LEU A 101 -7.73 -6.75 -9.40
C LEU A 101 -8.04 -8.19 -8.97
N ARG A 102 -8.52 -9.05 -9.87
CA ARG A 102 -8.77 -10.48 -9.60
C ARG A 102 -7.49 -11.27 -9.44
N GLU A 103 -6.44 -10.96 -10.21
CA GLU A 103 -5.13 -11.60 -10.10
C GLU A 103 -4.45 -11.19 -8.79
N ARG A 104 -4.48 -9.91 -8.43
CA ARG A 104 -4.02 -9.45 -7.10
C ARG A 104 -4.87 -10.03 -5.97
N ASN A 105 -6.19 -10.02 -6.09
CA ASN A 105 -7.06 -10.70 -5.12
C ASN A 105 -6.81 -12.20 -5.09
N ALA A 106 -6.43 -12.85 -6.19
CA ALA A 106 -6.09 -14.27 -6.20
C ALA A 106 -4.72 -14.52 -5.54
N GLU A 107 -3.75 -13.62 -5.70
CA GLU A 107 -2.47 -13.66 -4.98
C GLU A 107 -2.66 -13.40 -3.49
N GLU A 108 -3.47 -12.41 -3.12
CA GLU A 108 -3.86 -12.15 -1.73
C GLU A 108 -4.69 -13.30 -1.18
N MET A 109 -5.60 -13.89 -1.96
CA MET A 109 -6.37 -15.08 -1.56
C MET A 109 -5.45 -16.30 -1.44
N LEU A 110 -4.40 -16.44 -2.25
CA LEU A 110 -3.39 -17.49 -2.09
C LEU A 110 -2.57 -17.26 -0.82
N ARG A 111 -2.26 -16.01 -0.48
CA ARG A 111 -1.58 -15.64 0.77
C ARG A 111 -2.47 -15.88 1.98
N GLN A 112 -3.75 -15.49 1.91
CA GLN A 112 -4.80 -15.79 2.90
C GLN A 112 -5.05 -17.28 2.99
N GLN A 113 -5.06 -18.02 1.88
CA GLN A 113 -5.16 -19.47 1.86
C GLN A 113 -3.93 -20.08 2.49
N HIS A 114 -2.72 -19.54 2.27
CA HIS A 114 -1.50 -20.03 2.92
C HIS A 114 -1.57 -19.83 4.44
N VAL A 115 -2.00 -18.66 4.90
CA VAL A 115 -2.26 -18.38 6.32
C VAL A 115 -3.37 -19.28 6.86
N LEU A 116 -4.46 -19.47 6.12
CA LEU A 116 -5.55 -20.39 6.47
C LEU A 116 -5.11 -21.85 6.45
N PHE A 117 -4.20 -22.26 5.57
CA PHE A 117 -3.61 -23.60 5.51
C PHE A 117 -2.65 -23.83 6.68
N ILE A 118 -1.92 -22.80 7.09
CA ILE A 118 -1.13 -22.82 8.33
C ILE A 118 -2.10 -22.95 9.51
N LEU A 119 -3.11 -22.08 9.64
CA LEU A 119 -4.11 -22.13 10.70
C LEU A 119 -4.90 -23.45 10.71
N MET A 120 -5.32 -23.98 9.56
CA MET A 120 -5.97 -25.29 9.43
C MET A 120 -5.01 -26.43 9.75
N GLY A 121 -3.74 -26.33 9.37
CA GLY A 121 -2.70 -27.30 9.75
C GLY A 121 -2.46 -27.31 11.26
N LEU A 122 -2.55 -26.15 11.91
CA LEU A 122 -2.49 -25.99 13.36
C LEU A 122 -3.76 -26.56 14.04
N ILE A 123 -4.95 -26.26 13.50
CA ILE A 123 -6.24 -26.74 14.02
C ILE A 123 -6.43 -28.25 13.81
N ALA A 124 -6.06 -28.79 12.65
CA ALA A 124 -6.18 -30.23 12.35
C ALA A 124 -5.24 -31.07 13.23
N LYS A 125 -4.01 -30.60 13.44
CA LYS A 125 -3.10 -31.23 14.41
C LYS A 125 -3.61 -31.09 15.85
N ARG A 126 -4.22 -29.95 16.20
CA ARG A 126 -4.89 -29.73 17.50
C ARG A 126 -6.06 -30.69 17.70
N GLU A 127 -6.89 -30.93 16.68
CA GLU A 127 -8.02 -31.86 16.75
C GLU A 127 -7.57 -33.31 16.83
N GLU A 128 -6.54 -33.70 16.08
CA GLU A 128 -5.97 -35.04 16.11
C GLU A 128 -5.28 -35.33 17.45
N LEU A 129 -4.47 -34.39 17.96
CA LEU A 129 -3.80 -34.50 19.25
C LEU A 129 -4.79 -34.40 20.42
N ALA A 130 -5.79 -33.52 20.37
CA ALA A 130 -6.84 -33.45 21.38
C ALA A 130 -7.70 -34.71 21.41
N LYS A 131 -8.10 -35.27 20.25
CA LYS A 131 -8.81 -36.55 20.17
C LYS A 131 -7.95 -37.69 20.72
N ASN A 132 -6.64 -37.68 20.46
CA ASN A 132 -5.73 -38.70 20.97
C ASN A 132 -5.55 -38.59 22.50
N VAL A 133 -5.47 -37.37 23.03
CA VAL A 133 -5.41 -37.11 24.48
C VAL A 133 -6.75 -37.43 25.16
N ASP A 134 -7.89 -37.06 24.59
CA ASP A 134 -9.22 -37.40 25.12
C ASP A 134 -9.45 -38.91 25.12
N HIS A 135 -9.00 -39.60 24.07
CA HIS A 135 -9.02 -41.06 24.00
C HIS A 135 -8.11 -41.71 25.05
N LEU A 136 -6.89 -41.20 25.23
CA LEU A 136 -5.97 -41.66 26.27
C LEU A 136 -6.47 -41.34 27.68
N LEU A 137 -7.17 -40.22 27.87
CA LEU A 137 -7.77 -39.83 29.14
C LEU A 137 -8.97 -40.72 29.47
N GLN A 138 -9.84 -41.01 28.49
CA GLN A 138 -10.92 -41.98 28.64
C GLN A 138 -10.38 -43.38 28.97
N LEU A 139 -9.31 -43.82 28.30
CA LEU A 139 -8.65 -45.08 28.61
C LEU A 139 -8.06 -45.10 30.03
N GLU A 140 -7.47 -44.01 30.52
CA GLU A 140 -6.95 -43.94 31.88
C GLU A 140 -8.08 -43.83 32.93
N ILE A 141 -9.17 -43.14 32.63
CA ILE A 141 -10.40 -43.08 33.44
C ILE A 141 -11.04 -44.47 33.54
N ASP A 142 -11.24 -45.15 32.42
CA ASP A 142 -11.82 -46.50 32.35
C ASP A 142 -10.95 -47.53 33.07
N LYS A 143 -9.62 -47.42 32.93
CA LYS A 143 -8.64 -48.25 33.65
C LYS A 143 -8.66 -47.99 35.16
N HIS A 144 -8.94 -46.76 35.59
CA HIS A 144 -9.11 -46.44 37.01
C HIS A 144 -10.45 -46.94 37.57
N PHE A 145 -11.54 -46.84 36.80
CA PHE A 145 -12.83 -47.46 37.14
C PHE A 145 -12.74 -48.99 37.23
N LEU A 146 -11.97 -49.62 36.33
CA LEU A 146 -11.70 -51.07 36.37
C LEU A 146 -10.78 -51.46 37.55
N LYS A 147 -9.84 -50.59 37.94
CA LYS A 147 -8.96 -50.80 39.11
C LYS A 147 -9.63 -50.54 40.45
N GLU A 148 -10.65 -49.69 40.53
CA GLU A 148 -11.46 -49.53 41.76
C GLU A 148 -12.25 -50.80 42.11
N HIS A 149 -12.40 -51.75 41.17
CA HIS A 149 -13.03 -53.05 41.40
C HIS A 149 -12.06 -54.23 41.52
N ALA A 150 -10.75 -54.01 41.39
CA ALA A 150 -9.74 -55.07 41.46
C ALA A 150 -8.64 -54.71 42.45
N GLU A 151 -8.87 -55.08 43.71
CA GLU A 151 -7.83 -55.16 44.72
C GLU A 151 -6.68 -56.08 44.25
N HIS A 152 -5.46 -55.54 44.31
CA HIS A 152 -4.17 -56.24 44.26
C HIS A 152 -3.75 -56.89 42.91
N SER A 153 -3.10 -56.12 42.04
CA SER A 153 -1.92 -56.60 41.30
C SER A 153 -1.18 -55.45 40.60
N HIS A 154 0.13 -55.34 40.81
CA HIS A 154 0.99 -54.50 39.98
C HIS A 154 0.99 -55.02 38.54
N PRO A 155 1.08 -54.13 37.55
CA PRO A 155 2.37 -54.01 36.87
C PRO A 155 2.80 -52.56 36.62
N LYS A 156 4.11 -52.36 36.80
CA LYS A 156 4.87 -51.20 36.32
C LYS A 156 4.98 -51.30 34.80
N THR A 157 4.15 -50.57 34.06
CA THR A 157 4.43 -50.17 32.67
C THR A 157 3.39 -49.13 32.23
N SER A 158 3.88 -48.01 31.68
CA SER A 158 3.12 -46.93 31.01
C SER A 158 2.48 -45.80 31.85
N GLU A 159 3.11 -45.31 32.91
CA GLU A 159 2.68 -44.05 33.58
C GLU A 159 3.28 -42.77 32.95
N TYR A 160 4.20 -42.91 31.98
CA TYR A 160 4.95 -41.80 31.38
C TYR A 160 4.40 -41.28 30.04
N HIS A 161 3.35 -41.87 29.48
CA HIS A 161 2.88 -41.53 28.12
C HIS A 161 2.02 -40.25 28.06
N PRO A 162 1.05 -40.02 28.96
CA PRO A 162 0.14 -38.86 28.85
C PRO A 162 0.81 -37.53 29.20
N ILE A 163 1.64 -37.49 30.25
CA ILE A 163 2.35 -36.27 30.67
C ILE A 163 3.36 -35.85 29.61
N ARG A 164 4.06 -36.81 28.99
CA ARG A 164 5.02 -36.55 27.92
C ARG A 164 4.34 -36.00 26.66
N ILE A 165 3.16 -36.51 26.29
CA ILE A 165 2.37 -35.97 25.17
C ILE A 165 1.95 -34.52 25.46
N ILE A 166 1.54 -34.21 26.69
CA ILE A 166 1.16 -32.84 27.08
C ILE A 166 2.38 -31.91 27.09
N ASP A 167 3.55 -32.38 27.55
CA ASP A 167 4.81 -31.62 27.47
C ASP A 167 5.19 -31.31 26.00
N GLU A 168 5.10 -32.31 25.11
CA GLU A 168 5.34 -32.12 23.67
C GLU A 168 4.33 -31.15 23.01
N MET A 169 3.08 -31.13 23.48
CA MET A 169 2.07 -30.15 23.04
C MET A 169 2.35 -28.74 23.54
N ILE A 170 2.79 -28.60 24.80
CA ILE A 170 3.17 -27.30 25.38
C ILE A 170 4.35 -26.71 24.62
N ASP A 171 5.39 -27.51 24.36
CA ASP A 171 6.56 -27.07 23.59
C ASP A 171 6.15 -26.61 22.19
N TYR A 172 5.27 -27.35 21.52
CA TYR A 172 4.71 -26.98 20.23
C TYR A 172 3.93 -25.65 20.29
N TYR A 173 3.04 -25.47 21.27
CA TYR A 173 2.30 -24.22 21.43
C TYR A 173 3.23 -23.04 21.69
N VAL A 174 4.27 -23.21 22.50
CA VAL A 174 5.28 -22.19 22.75
C VAL A 174 6.05 -21.83 21.48
N GLU A 175 6.42 -22.81 20.65
CA GLU A 175 7.05 -22.55 19.34
C GLU A 175 6.12 -21.81 18.39
N THR A 176 4.84 -22.19 18.33
CA THR A 176 3.86 -21.52 17.46
C THR A 176 3.57 -20.08 17.90
N ILE A 177 3.47 -19.82 19.21
CA ILE A 177 3.30 -18.44 19.73
C ILE A 177 4.52 -17.60 19.39
N LYS A 178 5.75 -18.14 19.49
CA LYS A 178 6.97 -17.43 19.06
C LYS A 178 6.97 -17.13 17.57
N ALA A 179 6.48 -18.06 16.74
CA ALA A 179 6.36 -17.84 15.30
C ALA A 179 5.32 -16.76 14.98
N LEU A 180 4.16 -16.77 15.65
CA LEU A 180 3.12 -15.75 15.51
C LEU A 180 3.61 -14.38 16.00
N ASP A 181 4.34 -14.32 17.11
CA ASP A 181 4.92 -13.08 17.64
C ASP A 181 5.92 -12.49 16.64
N LYS A 182 6.77 -13.32 16.02
CA LYS A 182 7.70 -12.86 14.98
C LYS A 182 6.97 -12.31 13.76
N GLU A 183 5.96 -13.01 13.25
CA GLU A 183 5.20 -12.55 12.09
C GLU A 183 4.37 -11.29 12.42
N LEU A 184 3.93 -11.11 13.67
CA LEU A 184 3.30 -9.88 14.14
C LEU A 184 4.28 -8.70 14.14
N ASP A 185 5.52 -8.90 14.59
CA ASP A 185 6.58 -7.90 14.53
C ASP A 185 6.89 -7.53 13.06
N ASP A 186 7.00 -8.53 12.17
CA ASP A 186 7.25 -8.31 10.73
C ASP A 186 6.09 -7.54 10.05
N LEU A 187 4.83 -7.80 10.44
CA LEU A 187 3.67 -7.04 9.96
C LEU A 187 3.63 -5.62 10.53
N GLU A 188 4.02 -5.43 11.78
CA GLU A 188 4.11 -4.10 12.39
C GLU A 188 5.17 -3.25 11.67
N GLN A 189 6.33 -3.82 11.38
CA GLN A 189 7.36 -3.15 10.59
C GLN A 189 6.88 -2.79 9.18
N GLN A 190 6.12 -3.68 8.51
CA GLN A 190 5.55 -3.39 7.19
C GLN A 190 4.50 -2.27 7.27
N LEU A 191 3.68 -2.24 8.32
CA LEU A 191 2.71 -1.17 8.54
C LEU A 191 3.40 0.17 8.76
N ASP A 192 4.43 0.21 9.61
CA ASP A 192 5.20 1.43 9.87
C ASP A 192 5.84 1.94 8.56
N GLN A 193 6.43 1.05 7.75
CA GLN A 193 6.98 1.44 6.45
C GLN A 193 5.91 2.03 5.51
N VAL A 194 4.73 1.41 5.44
CA VAL A 194 3.63 1.92 4.60
C VAL A 194 3.09 3.25 5.13
N GLU A 195 3.08 3.46 6.44
CA GLU A 195 2.69 4.72 7.07
C GLU A 195 3.71 5.84 6.77
N ASP A 196 5.01 5.55 6.85
CA ASP A 196 6.08 6.48 6.45
C ASP A 196 5.99 6.84 4.95
N GLU A 197 5.73 5.84 4.09
CA GLU A 197 5.55 6.06 2.65
C GLU A 197 4.30 6.90 2.34
N LEU A 198 3.21 6.70 3.09
CA LEU A 198 2.00 7.52 2.99
C LEU A 198 2.25 8.96 3.45
N GLU A 199 2.96 9.18 4.55
CA GLU A 199 3.34 10.52 5.01
C GLU A 199 4.21 11.24 3.96
N ALA A 200 5.16 10.52 3.34
CA ALA A 200 5.95 11.06 2.24
C ALA A 200 5.10 11.42 1.01
N ILE A 201 4.10 10.59 0.66
CA ILE A 201 3.16 10.87 -0.44
C ILE A 201 2.29 12.10 -0.15
N GLU A 202 1.84 12.28 1.09
CA GLU A 202 1.06 13.45 1.51
C GLU A 202 1.90 14.74 1.52
N ALA A 203 3.18 14.65 1.91
CA ALA A 203 4.11 15.77 1.78
C ALA A 203 4.38 16.12 0.31
N GLU A 204 4.53 15.10 -0.55
CA GLU A 204 4.66 15.26 -2.00
C GLU A 204 3.41 15.92 -2.61
N GLU A 205 2.20 15.59 -2.15
CA GLU A 205 0.93 16.17 -2.60
C GLU A 205 0.92 17.70 -2.47
N GLN A 206 1.37 18.22 -1.33
CA GLN A 206 1.44 19.67 -1.09
C GLN A 206 2.40 20.38 -2.05
N TRP A 207 3.49 19.70 -2.41
CA TRP A 207 4.45 20.18 -3.40
C TRP A 207 3.88 20.13 -4.81
N ILE A 208 3.27 19.00 -5.21
CA ILE A 208 2.61 18.81 -6.51
C ILE A 208 1.51 19.85 -6.72
N GLU A 209 0.69 20.11 -5.71
CA GLU A 209 -0.33 21.16 -5.75
C GLU A 209 0.29 22.54 -5.98
N ALA A 210 1.32 22.91 -5.21
CA ALA A 210 1.97 24.21 -5.35
C ALA A 210 2.62 24.36 -6.74
N TYR A 211 3.22 23.29 -7.23
CA TYR A 211 3.84 23.21 -8.55
C TYR A 211 2.79 23.37 -9.68
N HIS A 212 1.68 22.63 -9.62
CA HIS A 212 0.60 22.74 -10.60
C HIS A 212 -0.13 24.09 -10.53
N GLU A 213 -0.33 24.66 -9.33
CA GLU A 213 -0.93 25.99 -9.15
C GLU A 213 -0.09 27.07 -9.84
N ALA A 214 1.25 27.01 -9.66
CA ALA A 214 2.16 27.90 -10.36
C ALA A 214 2.06 27.74 -11.89
N LEU A 215 2.05 26.51 -12.41
CA LEU A 215 1.86 26.26 -13.84
C LEU A 215 0.52 26.79 -14.36
N HIS A 216 -0.57 26.60 -13.60
CA HIS A 216 -1.88 27.14 -13.95
C HIS A 216 -1.87 28.67 -14.07
N ALA A 217 -1.18 29.39 -13.18
CA ALA A 217 -1.02 30.84 -13.31
C ALA A 217 -0.26 31.22 -14.61
N HIS A 218 0.69 30.40 -15.06
CA HIS A 218 1.34 30.58 -16.35
C HIS A 218 0.43 30.28 -17.54
N ILE A 219 -0.45 29.27 -17.43
CA ILE A 219 -1.47 28.93 -18.43
C ILE A 219 -2.50 30.05 -18.54
N ASP A 220 -3.02 30.59 -17.44
CA ASP A 220 -4.04 31.65 -17.45
C ASP A 220 -3.54 32.93 -18.12
N ILE A 221 -2.27 33.26 -17.87
CA ILE A 221 -1.60 34.37 -18.54
C ILE A 221 -1.49 34.09 -20.04
N LEU A 222 -1.03 32.91 -20.43
CA LEU A 222 -0.94 32.52 -21.83
C LEU A 222 -2.33 32.55 -22.51
N ASP A 223 -3.36 32.03 -21.86
CA ASP A 223 -4.75 32.02 -22.34
C ASP A 223 -5.29 33.43 -22.57
N THR A 224 -4.87 34.41 -21.78
CA THR A 224 -5.23 35.82 -22.00
C THR A 224 -4.75 36.33 -23.36
N TYR A 225 -3.55 35.94 -23.79
CA TYR A 225 -3.03 36.29 -25.12
C TYR A 225 -3.63 35.40 -26.21
N LEU A 226 -3.74 34.10 -25.97
CA LEU A 226 -4.22 33.14 -26.97
C LEU A 226 -5.71 33.31 -27.34
N ARG A 227 -6.53 33.89 -26.46
CA ARG A 227 -7.94 34.25 -26.74
C ARG A 227 -8.11 35.43 -27.70
N ILE A 228 -7.04 36.16 -28.01
CA ILE A 228 -7.10 37.27 -28.98
C ILE A 228 -7.36 36.66 -30.37
N PRO A 229 -8.43 37.06 -31.08
CA PRO A 229 -8.69 36.56 -32.43
C PRO A 229 -7.54 36.93 -33.38
N LEU A 230 -6.75 35.93 -33.77
CA LEU A 230 -5.51 36.14 -34.53
C LEU A 230 -5.76 36.48 -36.01
N LEU A 231 -6.96 36.22 -36.53
CA LEU A 231 -7.31 36.36 -37.94
C LEU A 231 -8.68 37.07 -38.13
N ASN A 232 -8.66 38.18 -38.89
CA ASN A 232 -9.79 38.84 -39.60
C ASN A 232 -11.09 39.27 -38.87
N HIS A 233 -11.12 39.33 -37.54
CA HIS A 233 -12.24 39.98 -36.81
C HIS A 233 -11.90 41.44 -36.45
N PRO A 234 -12.89 42.34 -36.21
CA PRO A 234 -12.61 43.72 -35.84
C PRO A 234 -11.76 43.75 -34.58
N GLN A 235 -10.46 43.96 -34.77
CA GLN A 235 -9.50 43.86 -33.69
C GLN A 235 -9.65 45.09 -32.80
N GLU A 236 -9.85 44.86 -31.51
CA GLU A 236 -9.58 45.86 -30.50
C GLU A 236 -8.13 46.37 -30.69
N SER A 237 -7.85 47.67 -30.49
CA SER A 237 -6.47 48.13 -30.62
C SER A 237 -5.56 47.46 -29.57
N PRO A 238 -4.30 47.13 -29.88
CA PRO A 238 -3.37 46.56 -28.90
C PRO A 238 -3.22 47.41 -27.63
N THR A 239 -3.37 48.73 -27.76
CA THR A 239 -3.40 49.69 -26.65
C THR A 239 -4.63 49.50 -25.77
N ALA A 240 -5.83 49.38 -26.36
CA ALA A 240 -7.07 49.16 -25.60
C ALA A 240 -7.06 47.80 -24.88
N PHE A 241 -6.53 46.75 -25.53
CA PHE A 241 -6.29 45.45 -24.87
C PHE A 241 -5.36 45.61 -23.65
N SER A 242 -4.24 46.34 -23.81
CA SER A 242 -3.28 46.57 -22.74
C SER A 242 -3.88 47.38 -21.59
N GLU A 243 -4.67 48.42 -21.87
CA GLU A 243 -5.37 49.22 -20.87
C GLU A 243 -6.38 48.40 -20.08
N ARG A 244 -7.22 47.59 -20.77
CA ARG A 244 -8.13 46.66 -20.10
C ARG A 244 -7.37 45.70 -19.20
N ARG A 245 -6.27 45.12 -19.69
CA ARG A 245 -5.44 44.20 -18.91
C ARG A 245 -4.83 44.89 -17.69
N ILE A 246 -4.37 46.14 -17.80
CA ILE A 246 -3.87 46.93 -16.66
C ILE A 246 -4.95 47.08 -15.58
N THR A 247 -6.20 47.37 -15.95
CA THR A 247 -7.28 47.51 -14.95
C THR A 247 -7.54 46.21 -14.20
N VAL A 248 -7.62 45.08 -14.92
CA VAL A 248 -7.83 43.75 -14.33
C VAL A 248 -6.66 43.35 -13.43
N LEU A 249 -5.42 43.54 -13.89
CA LEU A 249 -4.22 43.22 -13.11
C LEU A 249 -4.12 44.09 -11.85
N THR A 250 -4.52 45.35 -11.91
CA THR A 250 -4.53 46.25 -10.74
C THR A 250 -5.56 45.79 -9.70
N GLN A 251 -6.77 45.43 -10.12
CA GLN A 251 -7.82 44.89 -9.24
C GLN A 251 -7.39 43.55 -8.61
N ASN A 252 -6.79 42.65 -9.40
CA ASN A 252 -6.30 41.37 -8.88
C ASN A 252 -5.18 41.59 -7.86
N LEU A 253 -4.25 42.50 -8.13
CA LEU A 253 -3.16 42.84 -7.20
C LEU A 253 -3.68 43.37 -5.87
N GLU A 254 -4.68 44.25 -5.88
CA GLU A 254 -5.33 44.74 -4.66
C GLU A 254 -5.95 43.59 -3.87
N ARG A 255 -6.71 42.71 -4.54
CA ARG A 255 -7.33 41.53 -3.93
C ARG A 255 -6.30 40.59 -3.30
N TYR A 256 -5.20 40.29 -3.97
CA TYR A 256 -4.14 39.43 -3.41
C TYR A 256 -3.39 40.09 -2.26
N LYS A 257 -3.20 41.41 -2.28
CA LYS A 257 -2.59 42.16 -1.15
C LYS A 257 -3.52 42.20 0.08
N GLU A 258 -4.82 42.32 -0.13
CA GLU A 258 -5.82 42.18 0.94
C GLU A 258 -5.80 40.78 1.55
N GLN A 259 -5.71 39.73 0.73
CA GLN A 259 -5.55 38.35 1.19
C GLN A 259 -4.24 38.15 1.97
N GLU A 260 -3.12 38.75 1.53
CA GLU A 260 -1.87 38.73 2.29
C GLU A 260 -2.02 39.37 3.67
N ALA A 261 -2.72 40.50 3.75
CA ALA A 261 -2.95 41.23 4.99
C ALA A 261 -3.85 40.43 5.96
N LEU A 262 -4.90 39.80 5.46
CA LEU A 262 -5.77 38.90 6.24
C LEU A 262 -4.99 37.68 6.74
N PHE A 263 -4.13 37.10 5.90
CA PHE A 263 -3.30 35.96 6.27
C PHE A 263 -2.27 36.32 7.36
N LYS A 264 -1.68 37.53 7.34
CA LYS A 264 -0.78 38.03 8.40
C LYS A 264 -1.45 38.16 9.77
N ASN A 265 -2.77 38.37 9.79
CA ASN A 265 -3.56 38.60 11.01
C ASN A 265 -4.20 37.32 11.57
N THR A 266 -4.18 36.22 10.81
CA THR A 266 -4.76 34.94 11.23
C THR A 266 -3.63 34.07 11.80
N THR A 267 -3.77 33.59 13.04
CA THR A 267 -2.83 32.63 13.66
C THR A 267 -3.20 31.20 13.27
N PRO A 268 -2.40 30.49 12.43
CA PRO A 268 -2.66 29.11 12.06
C PRO A 268 -1.71 28.13 12.79
N ASP A 269 -2.15 26.87 12.94
CA ASP A 269 -1.56 25.85 13.82
C ASP A 269 -0.27 25.16 13.31
N SER A 270 0.25 25.45 12.10
CA SER A 270 1.47 24.79 11.58
C SER A 270 2.39 25.66 10.71
N THR A 271 3.69 25.68 11.05
CA THR A 271 4.73 26.54 10.43
C THR A 271 5.03 26.21 8.96
N ASN A 272 4.94 24.92 8.55
CA ASN A 272 5.25 24.51 7.17
C ASN A 272 4.13 24.91 6.19
N THR A 273 2.88 24.63 6.53
CA THR A 273 1.71 25.04 5.73
C THR A 273 1.66 26.55 5.56
N GLN A 274 2.05 27.30 6.62
CA GLN A 274 2.16 28.75 6.57
C GLN A 274 3.18 29.23 5.53
N ASN A 275 4.36 28.62 5.49
CA ASN A 275 5.40 28.97 4.52
C ASN A 275 4.96 28.66 3.09
N ILE A 276 4.30 27.52 2.86
CA ILE A 276 3.80 27.12 1.54
C ILE A 276 2.76 28.13 1.03
N VAL A 277 1.72 28.43 1.83
CA VAL A 277 0.67 29.39 1.44
C VAL A 277 1.23 30.79 1.23
N ARG A 278 2.15 31.24 2.11
CA ARG A 278 2.83 32.52 1.96
C ARG A 278 3.67 32.59 0.69
N ASN A 279 4.40 31.53 0.37
CA ASN A 279 5.21 31.46 -0.85
C ASN A 279 4.33 31.45 -2.11
N ARG A 280 3.20 30.71 -2.08
CA ARG A 280 2.20 30.69 -3.15
C ARG A 280 1.64 32.09 -3.41
N LEU A 281 1.22 32.80 -2.36
CA LEU A 281 0.65 34.14 -2.48
C LEU A 281 1.70 35.17 -2.94
N ASN A 282 2.92 35.12 -2.39
CA ASN A 282 4.02 35.98 -2.82
C ASN A 282 4.41 35.75 -4.29
N SER A 283 4.39 34.49 -4.76
CA SER A 283 4.67 34.15 -6.15
C SER A 283 3.62 34.74 -7.10
N HIS A 284 2.33 34.65 -6.73
CA HIS A 284 1.24 35.25 -7.49
C HIS A 284 1.36 36.78 -7.55
N ILE A 285 1.61 37.44 -6.40
CA ILE A 285 1.80 38.90 -6.35
C ILE A 285 2.96 39.32 -7.25
N ARG A 286 4.11 38.65 -7.18
CA ARG A 286 5.28 38.95 -8.02
C ARG A 286 4.96 38.78 -9.51
N THR A 287 4.24 37.73 -9.87
CA THR A 287 3.85 37.45 -11.26
C THR A 287 2.93 38.56 -11.80
N ILE A 288 1.92 38.97 -11.01
CA ILE A 288 0.98 40.04 -11.38
C ILE A 288 1.70 41.39 -11.44
N GLU A 289 2.59 41.70 -10.49
CA GLU A 289 3.38 42.94 -10.48
C GLU A 289 4.26 43.05 -11.72
N HIS A 290 4.93 41.95 -12.11
CA HIS A 290 5.74 41.91 -13.31
C HIS A 290 4.91 42.08 -14.58
N GLU A 291 3.77 41.38 -14.71
CA GLU A 291 2.83 41.57 -15.82
C GLU A 291 2.35 43.02 -15.91
N LEU A 292 1.93 43.60 -14.77
CA LEU A 292 1.40 44.95 -14.71
C LEU A 292 2.44 45.97 -15.15
N ASN A 293 3.68 45.82 -14.67
CA ASN A 293 4.79 46.68 -15.06
C ASN A 293 5.05 46.61 -16.57
N PHE A 294 5.03 45.40 -17.14
CA PHE A 294 5.21 45.22 -18.58
C PHE A 294 4.11 45.89 -19.41
N HIS A 295 2.85 45.67 -19.04
CA HIS A 295 1.73 46.29 -19.76
C HIS A 295 1.78 47.83 -19.68
N LYS A 296 2.14 48.38 -18.51
CA LYS A 296 2.26 49.83 -18.30
C LYS A 296 3.44 50.45 -19.05
N VAL A 297 4.64 49.87 -18.94
CA VAL A 297 5.89 50.49 -19.43
C VAL A 297 6.15 50.19 -20.90
N HIS A 298 5.89 48.96 -21.35
CA HIS A 298 6.37 48.47 -22.65
C HIS A 298 5.26 48.23 -23.67
N LEU A 299 4.08 47.78 -23.27
CA LEU A 299 3.02 47.47 -24.25
C LEU A 299 2.15 48.69 -24.60
N SER A 300 1.75 49.49 -23.60
CA SER A 300 0.86 50.64 -23.83
C SER A 300 1.45 51.70 -24.76
N GLN A 301 2.78 51.83 -24.82
CA GLN A 301 3.49 52.88 -25.56
C GLN A 301 4.03 52.41 -26.91
N THR A 302 4.22 51.10 -27.12
CA THR A 302 5.07 50.59 -28.22
C THR A 302 4.36 49.64 -29.18
N ALA A 303 3.26 49.00 -28.79
CA ALA A 303 2.58 48.03 -29.65
C ALA A 303 1.65 48.71 -30.66
N THR A 304 2.03 48.70 -31.94
CA THR A 304 1.16 49.22 -33.03
C THR A 304 0.27 48.14 -33.65
N ASN A 305 0.71 46.88 -33.57
CA ASN A 305 0.00 45.69 -34.09
C ASN A 305 0.09 44.53 -33.09
N PHE A 306 -0.84 43.58 -33.14
CA PHE A 306 -0.78 42.36 -32.32
C PHE A 306 0.47 41.52 -32.62
N GLU A 307 0.95 41.46 -33.86
CA GLU A 307 2.20 40.73 -34.14
C GLU A 307 3.38 41.30 -33.34
N GLU A 308 3.44 42.63 -33.19
CA GLU A 308 4.46 43.29 -32.36
C GLU A 308 4.24 43.03 -30.87
N LEU A 309 2.99 43.04 -30.40
CA LEU A 309 2.63 42.70 -29.02
C LEU A 309 3.08 41.29 -28.65
N PHE A 310 2.79 40.29 -29.48
CA PHE A 310 3.23 38.92 -29.27
C PHE A 310 4.75 38.79 -29.34
N ARG A 311 5.42 39.53 -30.23
CA ARG A 311 6.89 39.54 -30.32
C ARG A 311 7.54 40.13 -29.07
N LEU A 312 7.08 41.29 -28.60
CA LEU A 312 7.60 41.95 -27.40
C LEU A 312 7.39 41.07 -26.15
N THR A 313 6.21 40.46 -26.03
CA THR A 313 5.89 39.56 -24.90
C THR A 313 6.77 38.30 -24.94
N LEU A 314 7.05 37.75 -26.14
CA LEU A 314 7.95 36.62 -26.32
C LEU A 314 9.40 36.97 -25.94
N GLU A 315 9.88 38.14 -26.36
CA GLU A 315 11.23 38.62 -26.02
C GLU A 315 11.38 38.79 -24.51
N GLN A 316 10.39 39.39 -23.84
CA GLN A 316 10.39 39.50 -22.39
C GLN A 316 10.42 38.11 -21.71
N THR A 317 9.55 37.19 -22.13
CA THR A 317 9.50 35.84 -21.55
C THR A 317 10.86 35.14 -21.67
N ARG A 318 11.54 35.29 -22.81
CA ARG A 318 12.89 34.75 -23.03
C ARG A 318 13.94 35.37 -22.11
N SER A 319 13.89 36.68 -21.91
CA SER A 319 14.79 37.37 -20.97
C SER A 319 14.59 36.86 -19.55
N GLN A 320 13.34 36.68 -19.10
CA GLN A 320 13.03 36.12 -17.77
C GLN A 320 13.55 34.69 -17.62
N ILE A 321 13.39 33.84 -18.65
CA ILE A 321 13.94 32.48 -18.63
C ILE A 321 15.45 32.52 -18.45
N GLN A 322 16.16 33.39 -19.17
CA GLN A 322 17.62 33.53 -19.05
C GLN A 322 18.03 34.03 -17.67
N GLU A 323 17.34 35.03 -17.13
CA GLU A 323 17.62 35.57 -15.79
C GLU A 323 17.45 34.49 -14.70
N LEU A 324 16.36 33.72 -14.74
CA LEU A 324 16.11 32.64 -13.78
C LEU A 324 17.10 31.49 -13.96
N GLN A 325 17.46 31.13 -15.20
CA GLN A 325 18.48 30.11 -15.47
C GLN A 325 19.87 30.50 -14.94
N LEU A 326 20.21 31.79 -14.97
CA LEU A 326 21.47 32.30 -14.41
C LEU A 326 21.47 32.31 -12.87
N GLN A 327 20.31 32.44 -12.25
CA GLN A 327 20.15 32.42 -10.80
C GLN A 327 20.07 31.00 -10.22
N GLN A 328 19.70 30.01 -11.03
CA GLN A 328 19.69 28.60 -10.60
C GLN A 328 21.12 28.08 -10.41
N SER A 329 21.43 27.71 -9.15
CA SER A 329 22.74 27.17 -8.74
C SER A 329 22.79 25.64 -8.79
N THR A 330 21.66 24.96 -9.02
CA THR A 330 21.54 23.50 -9.07
C THR A 330 20.71 23.06 -10.29
N PRO A 331 21.32 22.45 -11.31
CA PRO A 331 20.58 21.89 -12.45
C PRO A 331 19.83 20.63 -12.00
N GLY A 332 18.50 20.68 -11.95
CA GLY A 332 17.66 19.50 -11.69
C GLY A 332 16.42 19.72 -10.82
N GLU A 333 16.29 20.87 -10.14
CA GLU A 333 15.07 21.20 -9.42
C GLU A 333 14.00 21.64 -10.43
N LEU A 334 12.85 20.93 -10.45
CA LEU A 334 11.69 21.29 -11.28
C LEU A 334 11.13 22.63 -10.80
N ASP A 335 11.66 23.71 -11.36
CA ASP A 335 11.15 25.05 -11.11
C ASP A 335 9.91 25.29 -11.96
N ALA A 336 8.75 25.23 -11.31
CA ALA A 336 7.46 25.52 -11.92
C ALA A 336 7.45 26.86 -12.67
N GLN A 337 8.25 27.84 -12.23
CA GLN A 337 8.34 29.15 -12.88
C GLN A 337 9.06 29.05 -14.22
N ILE A 338 10.20 28.37 -14.30
CA ILE A 338 10.92 28.20 -15.56
C ILE A 338 10.10 27.37 -16.54
N GLU A 339 9.46 26.29 -16.07
CA GLU A 339 8.61 25.46 -16.92
C GLU A 339 7.38 26.22 -17.42
N GLY A 340 6.72 26.97 -16.54
CA GLY A 340 5.62 27.85 -16.89
C GLY A 340 6.03 28.95 -17.88
N LEU A 341 7.23 29.53 -17.75
CA LEU A 341 7.75 30.49 -18.72
C LEU A 341 8.10 29.83 -20.07
N LYS A 342 8.69 28.63 -20.07
CA LYS A 342 8.94 27.86 -21.30
C LYS A 342 7.63 27.53 -22.01
N LEU A 343 6.58 27.19 -21.26
CA LEU A 343 5.24 26.99 -21.80
C LEU A 343 4.70 28.27 -22.46
N ARG A 344 4.84 29.42 -21.79
CA ARG A 344 4.47 30.73 -22.38
C ARG A 344 5.26 31.01 -23.65
N GLU A 345 6.58 30.77 -23.65
CA GLU A 345 7.43 30.95 -24.83
C GLU A 345 6.94 30.10 -26.00
N GLN A 346 6.68 28.82 -25.77
CA GLN A 346 6.19 27.89 -26.79
C GLN A 346 4.82 28.31 -27.33
N GLY A 347 3.90 28.72 -26.45
CA GLY A 347 2.56 29.21 -26.81
C GLY A 347 2.61 30.48 -27.65
N LEU A 348 3.37 31.49 -27.22
CA LEU A 348 3.53 32.76 -27.96
C LEU A 348 4.27 32.56 -29.30
N SER A 349 5.31 31.73 -29.33
CA SER A 349 5.99 31.36 -30.58
C SER A 349 5.06 30.64 -31.55
N SER A 350 4.19 29.78 -31.03
CA SER A 350 3.17 29.06 -31.80
C SER A 350 2.13 30.02 -32.38
N ALA A 351 1.63 30.98 -31.59
CA ALA A 351 0.72 32.01 -32.07
C ALA A 351 1.33 32.86 -33.20
N LEU A 352 2.58 33.31 -33.06
CA LEU A 352 3.28 34.04 -34.13
C LEU A 352 3.44 33.22 -35.41
N LYS A 353 3.63 31.90 -35.32
CA LYS A 353 3.69 31.01 -36.50
C LYS A 353 2.33 30.92 -37.19
N VAL A 354 1.22 30.93 -36.43
CA VAL A 354 -0.15 30.93 -36.98
C VAL A 354 -0.46 32.27 -37.65
N MET A 355 -0.15 33.39 -36.99
CA MET A 355 -0.35 34.74 -37.57
C MET A 355 0.40 34.94 -38.89
N ARG A 356 1.56 34.30 -39.04
CA ARG A 356 2.38 34.31 -40.26
C ARG A 356 1.97 33.24 -41.29
N ASN A 357 0.85 32.55 -41.09
CA ASN A 357 0.35 31.45 -41.92
C ASN A 357 1.35 30.29 -42.12
N LYS A 358 2.29 30.09 -41.17
CA LYS A 358 3.26 28.98 -41.22
C LYS A 358 2.71 27.69 -40.60
N LYS A 359 1.69 27.83 -39.74
CA LYS A 359 0.99 26.73 -39.09
C LYS A 359 -0.50 27.05 -39.06
N ILE A 360 -1.33 26.01 -38.98
CA ILE A 360 -2.78 26.11 -38.81
C ILE A 360 -3.19 25.45 -37.49
N LEU A 361 -4.34 25.89 -36.98
CA LEU A 361 -4.94 25.34 -35.78
C LEU A 361 -6.05 24.37 -36.17
N LEU A 362 -6.09 23.21 -35.53
CA LEU A 362 -7.14 22.22 -35.72
C LEU A 362 -7.84 21.93 -34.38
N ASN A 363 -9.16 21.75 -34.40
CA ASN A 363 -9.94 21.30 -33.25
C ASN A 363 -9.83 19.77 -33.05
N ASP A 364 -10.63 19.24 -32.11
CA ASP A 364 -10.73 17.80 -31.84
C ASP A 364 -11.20 16.97 -33.05
N GLN A 365 -11.98 17.57 -33.94
CA GLN A 365 -12.49 16.94 -35.16
C GLN A 365 -11.56 17.12 -36.36
N LEU A 366 -10.35 17.66 -36.13
CA LEU A 366 -9.37 17.98 -37.17
C LEU A 366 -9.84 19.05 -38.18
N GLU A 367 -10.84 19.84 -37.81
CA GLU A 367 -11.30 20.98 -38.59
C GLU A 367 -10.47 22.21 -38.26
N GLN A 368 -10.24 23.04 -39.28
CA GLN A 368 -9.46 24.26 -39.10
C GLN A 368 -10.23 25.30 -38.28
N VAL A 369 -9.61 25.75 -37.19
CA VAL A 369 -10.12 26.83 -36.33
C VAL A 369 -9.18 28.03 -36.36
N PHE A 370 -9.66 29.17 -35.89
CA PHE A 370 -8.90 30.43 -35.86
C PHE A 370 -8.64 30.97 -34.45
N ASP A 371 -9.14 30.26 -33.44
CA ASP A 371 -8.96 30.56 -32.03
C ASP A 371 -8.23 29.41 -31.34
N PHE A 372 -7.23 29.74 -30.52
CA PHE A 372 -6.50 28.77 -29.72
C PHE A 372 -7.36 28.14 -28.62
N SER A 373 -8.45 28.79 -28.19
CA SER A 373 -9.36 28.23 -27.19
C SER A 373 -10.07 26.97 -27.69
N GLN A 374 -10.28 26.87 -29.01
CA GLN A 374 -10.91 25.73 -29.68
C GLN A 374 -9.89 24.76 -30.29
N ALA A 375 -8.61 25.13 -30.30
CA ALA A 375 -7.56 24.39 -30.97
C ALA A 375 -6.92 23.35 -30.07
N ARG A 376 -6.94 22.09 -30.52
CA ARG A 376 -6.18 21.00 -29.91
C ARG A 376 -4.82 20.80 -30.54
N PHE A 377 -4.71 21.02 -31.85
CA PHE A 377 -3.49 20.77 -32.62
C PHE A 377 -3.00 22.02 -33.34
N ILE A 378 -1.67 22.08 -33.52
CA ILE A 378 -0.96 23.11 -34.27
C ILE A 378 0.07 22.50 -35.23
N ILE A 379 -0.38 22.26 -36.45
CA ILE A 379 0.37 21.55 -37.48
C ILE A 379 0.71 22.46 -38.67
N LYS A 380 1.68 22.07 -39.48
CA LYS A 380 1.90 22.75 -40.77
C LYS A 380 0.76 22.39 -41.74
N PRO A 381 0.36 23.31 -42.64
CA PRO A 381 -0.71 23.05 -43.60
C PRO A 381 -0.49 21.78 -44.45
N GLU A 382 0.76 21.49 -44.82
CA GLU A 382 1.11 20.35 -45.67
C GLU A 382 1.05 19.02 -44.91
N GLU A 383 1.25 19.07 -43.58
CA GLU A 383 1.24 17.91 -42.70
C GLU A 383 -0.15 17.64 -42.12
N ALA A 384 -1.10 18.58 -42.25
CA ALA A 384 -2.45 18.47 -41.70
C ALA A 384 -3.23 17.26 -42.21
N LYS A 385 -3.06 16.92 -43.50
CA LYS A 385 -3.68 15.73 -44.12
C LYS A 385 -3.19 14.40 -43.53
N ARG A 386 -2.06 14.42 -42.81
CA ARG A 386 -1.47 13.23 -42.19
C ARG A 386 -2.04 12.94 -40.82
N LEU A 387 -2.67 13.93 -40.19
CA LEU A 387 -3.34 13.71 -38.93
C LEU A 387 -4.75 13.23 -39.26
N VAL A 388 -5.09 12.03 -38.82
CA VAL A 388 -6.39 11.41 -39.05
C VAL A 388 -6.98 10.96 -37.72
N GLN A 389 -8.30 10.98 -37.65
CA GLN A 389 -9.07 10.52 -36.50
C GLN A 389 -9.94 9.36 -36.96
N LYS A 390 -9.95 8.25 -36.21
CA LYS A 390 -10.89 7.16 -36.45
C LYS A 390 -12.20 7.41 -35.73
N ASP A 391 -13.20 6.61 -36.11
CA ASP A 391 -14.52 6.55 -35.48
C ASP A 391 -14.49 6.13 -34.00
N ASP A 392 -13.32 5.95 -33.39
CA ASP A 392 -13.17 5.61 -31.98
C ASP A 392 -12.58 6.78 -31.16
N GLY A 393 -12.47 7.95 -31.79
CA GLY A 393 -11.85 9.16 -31.22
C GLY A 393 -10.32 9.12 -31.15
N SER A 394 -9.67 8.06 -31.65
CA SER A 394 -8.21 7.95 -31.63
C SER A 394 -7.57 8.69 -32.79
N TYR A 395 -6.45 9.36 -32.49
CA TYR A 395 -5.64 10.07 -33.47
C TYR A 395 -4.48 9.19 -33.94
N ALA A 396 -4.16 9.28 -35.22
CA ALA A 396 -3.00 8.63 -35.82
C ALA A 396 -2.31 9.57 -36.81
N LEU A 397 -0.99 9.40 -36.95
CA LEU A 397 -0.17 10.16 -37.89
C LEU A 397 0.26 9.27 -39.04
N ILE A 398 -0.36 9.45 -40.21
CA ILE A 398 -0.10 8.59 -41.38
C ILE A 398 1.16 9.03 -42.16
N PRO A 399 1.84 8.09 -42.85
CA PRO A 399 2.91 8.43 -43.78
C PRO A 399 2.40 9.28 -44.96
N LYS A 400 3.28 10.06 -45.58
CA LYS A 400 2.93 11.06 -46.61
C LYS A 400 2.23 10.48 -47.85
N ASP A 401 2.48 9.21 -48.15
CA ASP A 401 2.01 8.54 -49.36
C ASP A 401 0.94 7.48 -49.06
N ALA A 402 0.48 7.37 -47.81
CA ALA A 402 -0.54 6.42 -47.42
C ALA A 402 -1.94 6.98 -47.62
N ASP A 403 -2.85 6.14 -48.10
CA ASP A 403 -4.26 6.46 -48.25
C ASP A 403 -4.97 6.29 -46.88
N PRO A 404 -5.57 7.37 -46.32
CA PRO A 404 -6.25 7.30 -45.02
C PRO A 404 -7.40 6.27 -44.98
N ASP A 405 -7.99 5.95 -46.13
CA ASP A 405 -9.14 5.05 -46.23
C ASP A 405 -8.75 3.56 -46.36
N ASN A 406 -7.47 3.25 -46.60
CA ASN A 406 -6.98 1.88 -46.89
C ASN A 406 -5.82 1.42 -45.97
N LEU A 407 -5.78 1.85 -44.71
CA LEU A 407 -4.76 1.42 -43.75
C LEU A 407 -5.06 0.04 -43.15
N SER A 408 -4.07 -0.84 -43.13
CA SER A 408 -4.14 -2.09 -42.36
C SER A 408 -4.13 -1.83 -40.85
N GLU A 409 -4.56 -2.80 -40.04
CA GLU A 409 -4.57 -2.67 -38.58
C GLU A 409 -3.16 -2.48 -37.98
N GLU A 410 -2.15 -3.14 -38.55
CA GLU A 410 -0.75 -3.00 -38.12
C GLU A 410 -0.18 -1.61 -38.44
N GLU A 411 -0.46 -1.10 -39.64
CA GLU A 411 -0.08 0.27 -40.03
C GLU A 411 -0.81 1.31 -39.19
N TRP A 412 -2.06 1.06 -38.80
CA TRP A 412 -2.79 1.94 -37.89
C TRP A 412 -2.17 1.97 -36.49
N LEU A 413 -1.80 0.81 -35.93
CA LEU A 413 -1.11 0.74 -34.65
C LEU A 413 0.25 1.45 -34.71
N GLN A 414 0.97 1.34 -35.82
CA GLN A 414 2.20 2.09 -36.02
C GLN A 414 1.96 3.60 -36.12
N ALA A 415 0.98 4.03 -36.91
CA ALA A 415 0.61 5.43 -37.06
C ALA A 415 0.12 6.05 -35.73
N LYS A 416 -0.52 5.26 -34.87
CA LYS A 416 -0.87 5.67 -33.51
C LYS A 416 0.37 5.87 -32.64
N ARG A 417 1.35 4.94 -32.70
CA ARG A 417 2.64 5.12 -31.99
C ARG A 417 3.40 6.34 -32.51
N ASP A 418 3.39 6.56 -33.82
CA ASP A 418 4.02 7.73 -34.44
C ASP A 418 3.33 9.03 -34.01
N PHE A 419 1.99 9.02 -33.87
CA PHE A 419 1.26 10.12 -33.26
C PHE A 419 1.69 10.35 -31.81
N GLU A 420 1.74 9.33 -30.96
CA GLU A 420 2.18 9.48 -29.56
C GLU A 420 3.61 10.05 -29.46
N GLN A 421 4.52 9.63 -30.34
CA GLN A 421 5.88 10.19 -30.40
C GLN A 421 5.89 11.66 -30.86
N ALA A 422 5.02 12.01 -31.81
CA ALA A 422 4.91 13.37 -32.33
C ALA A 422 3.93 14.25 -31.51
N LYS A 423 3.23 13.68 -30.52
CA LYS A 423 2.11 14.29 -29.79
C LYS A 423 2.50 15.63 -29.18
N GLU A 424 3.66 15.68 -28.51
CA GLU A 424 4.16 16.91 -27.90
C GLU A 424 4.43 18.03 -28.91
N SER A 425 4.77 17.67 -30.15
CA SER A 425 5.12 18.62 -31.22
C SER A 425 3.91 19.11 -32.03
N ILE A 426 2.84 18.30 -32.05
CA ILE A 426 1.62 18.54 -32.85
C ILE A 426 0.52 19.15 -31.99
N GLN A 427 0.39 18.75 -30.72
CA GLN A 427 -0.59 19.36 -29.81
C GLN A 427 -0.24 20.82 -29.50
N THR A 428 -1.26 21.61 -29.18
CA THR A 428 -1.02 22.96 -28.67
C THR A 428 -0.29 22.88 -27.32
N PRO A 429 0.68 23.77 -27.05
CA PRO A 429 1.45 23.72 -25.80
C PRO A 429 0.56 23.73 -24.55
N ARG A 430 -0.55 24.48 -24.61
CA ARG A 430 -1.58 24.55 -23.58
C ARG A 430 -2.21 23.19 -23.29
N VAL A 431 -2.72 22.49 -24.32
CA VAL A 431 -3.41 21.20 -24.14
C VAL A 431 -2.42 20.14 -23.65
N ASN A 432 -1.23 20.09 -24.22
CA ASN A 432 -0.17 19.17 -23.79
C ASN A 432 0.17 19.36 -22.30
N CYS A 433 0.32 20.61 -21.84
CA CYS A 433 0.60 20.89 -20.43
C CYS A 433 -0.55 20.46 -19.51
N LEU A 434 -1.80 20.74 -19.88
CA LEU A 434 -2.96 20.30 -19.09
C LEU A 434 -3.11 18.78 -19.03
N GLU A 435 -2.88 18.07 -20.15
CA GLU A 435 -2.86 16.60 -20.17
C GLU A 435 -1.75 16.06 -19.23
N LYS A 436 -0.55 16.65 -19.24
CA LYS A 436 0.54 16.27 -18.32
C LYS A 436 0.23 16.52 -16.85
N ILE A 437 -0.37 17.66 -16.51
CA ILE A 437 -0.83 17.96 -15.14
C ILE A 437 -1.83 16.89 -14.69
N GLN A 438 -2.81 16.58 -15.54
CA GLN A 438 -3.83 15.58 -15.24
C GLN A 438 -3.24 14.18 -15.08
N GLU A 439 -2.31 13.77 -15.95
CA GLU A 439 -1.62 12.48 -15.85
C GLU A 439 -0.79 12.38 -14.56
N ASN A 440 -0.12 13.46 -14.16
CA ASN A 440 0.66 13.51 -12.92
C ASN A 440 -0.25 13.36 -11.68
N LEU A 441 -1.35 14.12 -11.64
CA LEU A 441 -2.35 14.02 -10.57
C LEU A 441 -2.94 12.61 -10.48
N GLN A 442 -3.29 12.01 -11.62
CA GLN A 442 -3.80 10.64 -11.65
C GLN A 442 -2.77 9.65 -11.12
N LYS A 443 -1.51 9.71 -11.58
CA LYS A 443 -0.44 8.81 -11.09
C LYS A 443 -0.25 8.92 -9.58
N HIS A 444 -0.26 10.15 -9.04
CA HIS A 444 -0.17 10.38 -7.60
C HIS A 444 -1.37 9.81 -6.84
N MET A 445 -2.60 10.08 -7.29
CA MET A 445 -3.81 9.51 -6.66
C MET A 445 -3.80 7.98 -6.64
N HIS A 446 -3.47 7.34 -7.78
CA HIS A 446 -3.41 5.87 -7.85
C HIS A 446 -2.35 5.30 -6.90
N ARG A 447 -1.18 5.96 -6.80
CA ARG A 447 -0.13 5.57 -5.84
C ARG A 447 -0.64 5.70 -4.42
N LYS A 448 -1.30 6.80 -4.05
CA LYS A 448 -1.87 7.00 -2.71
C LYS A 448 -2.93 5.96 -2.37
N GLU A 449 -3.89 5.74 -3.26
CA GLU A 449 -4.94 4.72 -3.09
C GLU A 449 -4.38 3.31 -2.91
N HIS A 450 -3.33 2.97 -3.66
CA HIS A 450 -2.65 1.68 -3.52
C HIS A 450 -2.08 1.48 -2.11
N HIS A 451 -1.39 2.48 -1.55
CA HIS A 451 -0.79 2.37 -0.21
C HIS A 451 -1.87 2.39 0.89
N LEU A 452 -2.96 3.15 0.69
CA LEU A 452 -4.11 3.12 1.60
C LEU A 452 -4.78 1.73 1.64
N SER A 453 -4.95 1.10 0.48
CA SER A 453 -5.47 -0.26 0.38
C SER A 453 -4.55 -1.27 1.06
N LEU A 454 -3.23 -1.17 0.82
CA LEU A 454 -2.23 -2.04 1.43
C LEU A 454 -2.23 -1.93 2.96
N ARG A 455 -2.31 -0.70 3.49
CA ARG A 455 -2.42 -0.46 4.93
C ARG A 455 -3.62 -1.16 5.55
N GLU A 456 -4.78 -1.13 4.89
CA GLU A 456 -6.01 -1.77 5.41
C GLU A 456 -5.90 -3.30 5.43
N VAL A 457 -5.31 -3.88 4.38
CA VAL A 457 -5.04 -5.33 4.31
C VAL A 457 -4.09 -5.74 5.44
N LEU A 458 -2.98 -5.01 5.63
CA LEU A 458 -2.00 -5.30 6.68
C LEU A 458 -2.59 -5.14 8.09
N ARG A 459 -3.44 -4.13 8.33
CA ARG A 459 -4.17 -3.97 9.60
C ARG A 459 -5.10 -5.14 9.88
N THR A 460 -5.81 -5.61 8.86
CA THR A 460 -6.69 -6.77 8.99
C THR A 460 -5.89 -8.03 9.33
N GLN A 461 -4.78 -8.28 8.64
CA GLN A 461 -3.88 -9.40 8.92
C GLN A 461 -3.30 -9.34 10.34
N LYS A 462 -2.87 -8.15 10.80
CA LYS A 462 -2.39 -7.95 12.18
C LYS A 462 -3.47 -8.30 13.20
N LEU A 463 -4.72 -7.87 12.99
CA LEU A 463 -5.84 -8.17 13.89
C LEU A 463 -6.18 -9.68 13.92
N GLU A 464 -6.20 -10.34 12.77
CA GLU A 464 -6.43 -11.79 12.69
C GLU A 464 -5.33 -12.57 13.40
N MET A 465 -4.07 -12.17 13.23
CA MET A 465 -2.94 -12.86 13.83
C MET A 465 -2.84 -12.58 15.35
N GLN A 466 -3.20 -11.38 15.80
CA GLN A 466 -3.37 -11.09 17.23
C GLN A 466 -4.47 -11.96 17.86
N ARG A 467 -5.59 -12.17 17.15
CA ARG A 467 -6.64 -13.08 17.61
C ARG A 467 -6.14 -14.52 17.70
N ALA A 468 -5.47 -15.02 16.66
CA ALA A 468 -4.90 -16.36 16.65
C ALA A 468 -3.88 -16.57 17.79
N ARG A 469 -3.06 -15.55 18.08
CA ARG A 469 -2.11 -15.56 19.21
C ARG A 469 -2.83 -15.64 20.56
N MET A 470 -3.90 -14.85 20.75
CA MET A 470 -4.70 -14.91 21.98
C MET A 470 -5.33 -16.29 22.19
N GLU A 471 -5.96 -16.84 21.14
CA GLU A 471 -6.56 -18.18 21.17
C GLU A 471 -5.51 -19.26 21.50
N MET A 472 -4.31 -19.17 20.91
CA MET A 472 -3.21 -20.09 21.23
C MET A 472 -2.73 -19.93 22.67
N GLY A 473 -2.61 -18.71 23.18
CA GLY A 473 -2.25 -18.44 24.57
C GLY A 473 -3.25 -19.04 25.57
N GLU A 474 -4.54 -18.99 25.26
CA GLU A 474 -5.59 -19.64 26.07
C GLU A 474 -5.44 -21.17 26.06
N THR A 475 -5.21 -21.77 24.89
CA THR A 475 -5.03 -23.22 24.77
C THR A 475 -3.76 -23.74 25.45
N LEU A 476 -2.68 -22.93 25.44
CA LEU A 476 -1.47 -23.22 26.18
C LEU A 476 -1.75 -23.23 27.68
N ARG A 477 -2.46 -22.21 28.19
CA ARG A 477 -2.86 -22.15 29.61
C ARG A 477 -3.71 -23.36 30.00
N GLU A 478 -4.66 -23.75 29.17
CA GLU A 478 -5.46 -24.97 29.40
C GLU A 478 -4.59 -26.24 29.43
N ALA A 479 -3.60 -26.37 28.54
CA ALA A 479 -2.69 -27.51 28.53
C ALA A 479 -1.80 -27.56 29.78
N GLU A 480 -1.31 -26.41 30.23
CA GLU A 480 -0.55 -26.26 31.48
C GLU A 480 -1.42 -26.58 32.72
N ASP A 481 -2.68 -26.13 32.75
CA ASP A 481 -3.64 -26.45 33.81
C ASP A 481 -3.96 -27.96 33.83
N ARG A 482 -4.14 -28.58 32.66
CA ARG A 482 -4.32 -30.04 32.55
C ARG A 482 -3.09 -30.80 33.03
N ARG A 483 -1.90 -30.31 32.71
CA ARG A 483 -0.63 -30.88 33.21
C ARG A 483 -0.54 -30.81 34.72
N THR A 484 -0.83 -29.64 35.32
CA THR A 484 -0.79 -29.46 36.78
C THR A 484 -1.84 -30.31 37.49
N PHE A 485 -3.04 -30.45 36.92
CA PHE A 485 -4.08 -31.35 37.44
C PHE A 485 -3.62 -32.82 37.49
N LEU A 486 -3.00 -33.32 36.41
CA LEU A 486 -2.46 -34.69 36.37
C LEU A 486 -1.31 -34.92 37.36
N LEU A 487 -0.47 -33.91 37.58
CA LEU A 487 0.60 -33.97 38.58
C LEU A 487 0.07 -33.93 40.02
N SER A 488 -1.06 -33.25 40.26
CA SER A 488 -1.69 -33.08 41.58
C SER A 488 -2.47 -34.30 42.06
N ARG A 489 -2.91 -35.20 41.17
CA ARG A 489 -3.71 -36.40 41.48
C ARG A 489 -2.88 -37.59 42.00
N ARG A 490 -1.59 -37.40 42.31
CA ARG A 490 -0.77 -38.42 43.00
C ARG A 490 -1.25 -38.55 44.46
N PRO A 491 -1.72 -39.72 44.94
CA PRO A 491 -2.02 -39.88 46.35
C PRO A 491 -0.72 -39.75 47.16
N SER A 492 -0.72 -38.83 48.12
CA SER A 492 0.36 -38.78 49.10
C SER A 492 0.35 -40.10 49.88
N VAL A 493 1.47 -40.81 49.83
CA VAL A 493 1.67 -41.98 50.67
C VAL A 493 1.74 -41.49 52.11
N GLN A 494 0.73 -41.86 52.88
CA GLN A 494 0.64 -41.61 54.30
C GLN A 494 1.86 -42.14 55.04
N GLN A 495 2.30 -41.33 56.01
CA GLN A 495 3.28 -41.65 57.02
C GLN A 495 2.96 -42.99 57.71
N THR A 496 3.87 -43.95 57.60
CA THR A 496 4.09 -44.94 58.66
C THR A 496 5.51 -44.78 59.17
N SER A 497 5.59 -44.42 60.45
CA SER A 497 6.77 -44.33 61.27
C SER A 497 7.54 -45.66 61.33
N SER A 498 8.78 -45.66 60.85
CA SER A 498 9.84 -46.52 61.39
C SER A 498 11.19 -45.81 61.26
N ALA A 499 11.85 -45.61 62.39
CA ALA A 499 13.14 -44.96 62.49
C ALA A 499 14.28 -45.76 61.84
N LYS A 500 15.32 -45.01 61.42
CA LYS A 500 16.71 -45.41 61.07
C LYS A 500 16.97 -45.94 59.64
N SER A 501 17.26 -45.02 58.72
CA SER A 501 18.63 -44.65 58.30
C SER A 501 18.52 -43.80 57.03
N GLU A 502 18.73 -42.48 57.14
CA GLU A 502 18.81 -41.63 55.95
C GLU A 502 20.13 -41.92 55.21
N PRO A 503 20.11 -42.03 53.87
CA PRO A 503 21.33 -42.18 53.08
C PRO A 503 22.23 -40.93 53.20
N PRO A 504 23.55 -41.07 53.06
CA PRO A 504 24.46 -39.92 53.12
C PRO A 504 24.09 -38.88 52.06
N ALA A 505 24.02 -37.62 52.47
CA ALA A 505 23.65 -36.50 51.60
C ALA A 505 24.52 -36.48 50.33
N SER A 506 23.87 -36.45 49.17
CA SER A 506 24.54 -36.48 47.86
C SER A 506 25.37 -35.21 47.65
N TYR A 507 26.51 -35.32 46.98
CA TYR A 507 27.42 -34.21 46.65
C TYR A 507 26.71 -32.98 46.07
N ALA A 508 25.72 -33.20 45.20
CA ALA A 508 24.92 -32.13 44.59
C ALA A 508 24.08 -31.36 45.63
N GLN A 509 23.51 -32.07 46.60
CA GLN A 509 22.71 -31.46 47.68
C GLN A 509 23.58 -30.62 48.62
N MET A 510 24.83 -31.05 48.87
CA MET A 510 25.77 -30.24 49.65
C MET A 510 26.11 -28.93 48.93
N ILE A 511 26.41 -28.98 47.62
CA ILE A 511 26.74 -27.77 46.87
C ILE A 511 25.57 -26.79 46.83
N GLU A 512 24.36 -27.28 46.55
CA GLU A 512 23.16 -26.44 46.47
C GLU A 512 22.89 -25.72 47.80
N LYS A 513 23.09 -26.40 48.94
CA LYS A 513 22.91 -25.80 50.26
C LYS A 513 24.00 -24.77 50.59
N PHE A 514 25.25 -25.03 50.22
CA PHE A 514 26.33 -24.04 50.38
C PHE A 514 26.15 -22.83 49.46
N GLU A 515 25.62 -23.00 48.26
CA GLU A 515 25.26 -21.90 47.37
C GLU A 515 24.13 -21.05 47.95
N SER A 516 23.13 -21.68 48.57
CA SER A 516 22.00 -20.99 49.20
C SER A 516 22.41 -20.05 50.34
N LEU A 517 23.51 -20.36 51.05
CA LEU A 517 24.03 -19.54 52.16
C LEU A 517 24.59 -18.19 51.73
N VAL A 518 24.95 -18.02 50.46
CA VAL A 518 25.64 -16.80 49.99
C VAL A 518 24.88 -16.08 48.88
N LEU A 519 23.94 -16.76 48.21
CA LEU A 519 23.07 -16.16 47.20
C LEU A 519 21.90 -15.36 47.80
N LYS A 520 21.43 -15.73 49.00
CA LYS A 520 20.36 -15.04 49.76
C LYS A 520 20.87 -14.69 51.15
N ALA A 521 20.24 -13.72 51.84
CA ALA A 521 20.52 -13.43 53.24
C ALA A 521 20.09 -14.65 54.09
N PRO A 522 21.01 -15.47 54.60
CA PRO A 522 20.66 -16.77 55.17
C PRO A 522 20.02 -16.60 56.54
N LYS A 523 18.98 -17.38 56.84
CA LYS A 523 18.42 -17.43 58.20
C LYS A 523 19.31 -18.29 59.09
N LYS A 524 19.18 -18.11 60.40
CA LYS A 524 19.94 -18.91 61.40
C LYS A 524 19.73 -20.42 61.20
N ASP A 525 18.52 -20.83 60.84
CA ASP A 525 18.17 -22.23 60.57
C ASP A 525 18.86 -22.80 59.33
N ASP A 526 19.13 -21.98 58.31
CA ASP A 526 19.82 -22.41 57.08
C ASP A 526 21.30 -22.70 57.36
N ILE A 527 21.92 -21.91 58.25
CA ILE A 527 23.31 -22.07 58.72
C ILE A 527 23.44 -23.36 59.55
N GLU A 528 22.46 -23.64 60.42
CA GLU A 528 22.44 -24.84 61.26
C GLU A 528 22.16 -26.11 60.44
N ASN A 529 21.32 -26.01 59.40
CA ASN A 529 21.07 -27.10 58.45
C ASN A 529 22.35 -27.45 57.66
N ALA A 530 23.08 -26.44 57.16
CA ALA A 530 24.35 -26.65 56.48
C ALA A 530 25.39 -27.33 57.40
N ARG A 531 25.45 -26.94 58.68
CA ARG A 531 26.31 -27.58 59.70
C ARG A 531 25.93 -29.05 59.92
N GLY A 532 24.63 -29.34 60.05
CA GLY A 532 24.12 -30.69 60.18
C GLY A 532 24.42 -31.59 58.98
N ILE A 533 24.44 -31.04 57.76
CA ILE A 533 24.81 -31.79 56.54
C ILE A 533 26.32 -32.09 56.52
N VAL A 534 27.17 -31.15 56.90
CA VAL A 534 28.63 -31.36 56.99
C VAL A 534 28.96 -32.45 58.02
N GLU A 535 28.29 -32.44 59.17
CA GLU A 535 28.48 -33.47 60.21
C GLU A 535 28.08 -34.87 59.72
N ARG A 536 26.95 -34.98 59.01
CA ARG A 536 26.41 -36.24 58.44
C ARG A 536 27.11 -36.71 57.17
N SER A 537 27.98 -35.89 56.56
CA SER A 537 28.69 -36.24 55.32
C SER A 537 29.83 -37.24 55.53
N SER A 538 30.24 -37.94 54.47
CA SER A 538 31.38 -38.87 54.46
C SER A 538 32.74 -38.18 54.26
N ILE A 539 32.83 -36.85 54.44
CA ILE A 539 34.04 -36.05 54.21
C ILE A 539 35.08 -36.28 55.32
N SER A 540 36.39 -36.21 54.99
CA SER A 540 37.49 -36.31 55.95
C SER A 540 37.32 -35.32 57.13
N PRO A 541 37.62 -35.70 58.39
CA PRO A 541 37.47 -34.84 59.56
C PRO A 541 38.25 -33.52 59.45
N LYS A 542 39.39 -33.51 58.74
CA LYS A 542 40.16 -32.30 58.46
C LYS A 542 39.38 -31.31 57.58
N ASN A 543 38.72 -31.81 56.54
CA ASN A 543 37.92 -30.99 55.62
C ASN A 543 36.58 -30.58 56.25
N LYS A 544 35.99 -31.40 57.14
CA LYS A 544 34.82 -31.00 57.96
C LYS A 544 35.15 -29.81 58.87
N GLY A 545 36.33 -29.80 59.49
CA GLY A 545 36.80 -28.66 60.29
C GLY A 545 36.94 -27.37 59.48
N GLU A 546 37.50 -27.44 58.28
CA GLU A 546 37.64 -26.29 57.38
C GLU A 546 36.30 -25.81 56.80
N LEU A 547 35.38 -26.74 56.49
CA LEU A 547 34.02 -26.39 56.07
C LEU A 547 33.22 -25.70 57.19
N ASN A 548 33.36 -26.14 58.44
CA ASN A 548 32.74 -25.47 59.58
C ASN A 548 33.29 -24.06 59.81
N LYS A 549 34.59 -23.83 59.60
CA LYS A 549 35.17 -22.47 59.61
C LYS A 549 34.61 -21.58 58.50
N LEU A 550 34.33 -22.13 57.32
CA LEU A 550 33.69 -21.39 56.23
C LEU A 550 32.23 -21.05 56.57
N ILE A 551 31.49 -21.93 57.23
CA ILE A 551 30.13 -21.66 57.72
C ILE A 551 30.14 -20.53 58.77
N GLU A 552 31.15 -20.46 59.64
CA GLU A 552 31.27 -19.40 60.65
C GLU A 552 31.54 -18.00 60.05
N GLN A 553 32.02 -17.91 58.82
CA GLN A 553 32.21 -16.64 58.10
C GLN A 553 30.89 -16.05 57.56
N VAL A 554 29.80 -16.80 57.61
CA VAL A 554 28.48 -16.39 57.13
C VAL A 554 27.68 -15.79 58.29
N ALA A 555 27.37 -14.50 58.22
CA ALA A 555 26.53 -13.83 59.20
C ALA A 555 25.04 -14.01 58.86
N PRO A 556 24.17 -14.29 59.85
CA PRO A 556 22.74 -14.39 59.60
C PRO A 556 22.18 -13.07 59.09
N GLU A 557 21.21 -13.14 58.18
CA GLU A 557 20.47 -12.01 57.61
C GLU A 557 21.32 -10.97 56.83
N LYS A 558 22.61 -11.24 56.60
CA LYS A 558 23.50 -10.36 55.85
C LYS A 558 24.10 -11.07 54.64
N THR A 559 23.93 -10.51 53.46
CA THR A 559 24.53 -11.04 52.23
C THR A 559 26.02 -10.71 52.16
N MET A 560 26.86 -11.73 51.93
CA MET A 560 28.30 -11.56 51.73
C MET A 560 28.61 -10.77 50.44
N GLY A 561 29.64 -9.92 50.46
CA GLY A 561 30.06 -9.13 49.30
C GLY A 561 30.46 -9.99 48.10
N SER A 562 30.24 -9.51 46.88
CA SER A 562 30.37 -10.29 45.63
C SER A 562 31.75 -10.95 45.42
N GLN A 563 32.84 -10.25 45.73
CA GLN A 563 34.20 -10.78 45.55
C GLN A 563 34.57 -11.83 46.63
N GLN A 564 34.15 -11.62 47.88
CA GLN A 564 34.30 -12.59 48.97
C GLN A 564 33.44 -13.84 48.74
N ARG A 565 32.22 -13.65 48.21
CA ARG A 565 31.27 -14.72 47.85
C ARG A 565 31.85 -15.71 46.85
N LEU A 566 32.49 -15.22 45.78
CA LEU A 566 33.10 -16.08 44.78
C LEU A 566 34.25 -16.90 45.37
N GLN A 567 35.16 -16.26 46.12
CA GLN A 567 36.29 -16.94 46.75
C GLN A 567 35.83 -17.97 47.79
N TRP A 568 34.76 -17.68 48.53
CA TRP A 568 34.15 -18.57 49.50
C TRP A 568 33.51 -19.79 48.81
N LEU A 569 32.73 -19.59 47.75
CA LEU A 569 32.09 -20.68 47.00
C LEU A 569 33.11 -21.59 46.31
N TYR A 570 34.17 -21.03 45.74
CA TYR A 570 35.27 -21.83 45.18
C TYR A 570 35.97 -22.68 46.25
N SER A 571 36.21 -22.10 47.43
CA SER A 571 36.83 -22.83 48.56
C SER A 571 35.93 -23.95 49.07
N ALA A 572 34.63 -23.69 49.24
CA ALA A 572 33.64 -24.69 49.65
C ALA A 572 33.53 -25.83 48.63
N LYS A 573 33.39 -25.51 47.33
CA LYS A 573 33.33 -26.51 46.26
C LYS A 573 34.58 -27.38 46.18
N ARG A 574 35.77 -26.80 46.40
CA ARG A 574 37.04 -27.55 46.41
C ARG A 574 37.09 -28.55 47.58
N LEU A 575 36.74 -28.11 48.79
CA LEU A 575 36.74 -28.96 49.98
C LEU A 575 35.72 -30.10 49.91
N ILE A 576 34.59 -29.89 49.22
CA ILE A 576 33.58 -30.92 48.96
C ILE A 576 34.07 -31.89 47.84
N LYS A 577 34.82 -31.42 46.84
CA LYS A 577 35.27 -32.22 45.67
C LYS A 577 36.44 -33.18 45.96
N ASP A 578 37.29 -32.91 46.95
CA ASP A 578 38.45 -33.74 47.31
C ASP A 578 38.10 -35.12 47.95
N THR A 579 36.95 -35.73 47.61
CA THR A 579 36.46 -36.98 48.21
C THR A 579 36.02 -38.07 47.20
N SER A 580 36.37 -37.97 45.91
CA SER A 580 36.25 -39.14 45.03
C SER A 580 37.28 -40.22 45.42
N PRO A 581 36.90 -41.50 45.55
CA PRO A 581 37.85 -42.59 45.70
C PRO A 581 38.72 -42.71 44.44
N THR A 582 40.04 -42.75 44.61
CA THR A 582 40.99 -43.20 43.58
C THR A 582 40.54 -44.57 43.04
N PRO A 583 40.48 -44.79 41.72
CA PRO A 583 40.21 -46.12 41.19
C PRO A 583 41.37 -47.05 41.55
N GLU A 584 41.06 -48.12 42.28
CA GLU A 584 41.98 -49.24 42.48
C GLU A 584 42.36 -49.80 41.10
N ALA A 585 43.67 -49.94 40.88
CA ALA A 585 44.24 -50.57 39.70
C ALA A 585 43.90 -52.07 39.70
N ASP A 586 43.27 -52.53 38.63
CA ASP A 586 43.08 -53.94 38.33
C ASP A 586 44.44 -54.63 38.10
N PRO A 587 44.83 -55.66 38.88
CA PRO A 587 46.13 -56.32 38.75
C PRO A 587 46.18 -57.40 37.65
N THR A 588 45.23 -57.43 36.69
CA THR A 588 45.16 -58.49 35.67
C THR A 588 45.68 -58.16 34.26
N LEU A 589 46.49 -57.11 34.09
CA LEU A 589 47.28 -56.90 32.85
C LEU A 589 48.76 -57.24 33.07
N ARG A 590 49.06 -58.54 33.13
CA ARG A 590 50.42 -59.04 32.86
C ARG A 590 50.66 -59.10 31.36
N LYS A 591 51.68 -58.36 30.93
CA LYS A 591 52.43 -58.56 29.70
C LYS A 591 52.66 -60.06 29.43
N LYS A 592 52.49 -60.46 28.18
CA LYS A 592 53.30 -61.51 27.58
C LYS A 592 53.90 -60.95 26.30
N ASP A 593 55.22 -61.08 26.25
CA ASP A 593 56.08 -61.04 25.07
C ASP A 593 55.63 -62.03 24.00
#